data_AF-A0A369JE11-F1
#
_entry.id   AF-A0A369JE11-F1
#
_cell.length_a   1.000
_cell.length_b   1.000
_cell.length_c   1.000
_cell.angle_alpha   90.00
_cell.angle_beta   90.00
_cell.angle_gamma   90.00
#
_symmetry.space_group_name_H-M   'P 1'
#
loop_
_entity.id
_entity.type
_entity.pdbx_description
1 polymer ?
#
loop_
_entity_poly.entity_id
_entity_poly.type
_entity_poly.pdbx_seq_one_letter_code
_entity_poly.pdbx_strand_id
1 'polypeptide(L)'
;MTATNLVRLNTLTADVEDLKSEFSEYKQSSGRKIAVLRALLATSEAEMEELKERVAFFEEDVLGVEEQQHEEETVAEEDEAMGEGIDHGGRAHRVVAAAGVDVKKESEIAKKSKPIKDVINSALRHLMGTEKLDGPSLPPYPYQIGREHTLWPKDLQTGNPLLRFNWPKPYGDPSNAPGLATIFAHIRSMGVAMVPEAKQPLATILDDDLKERICLRYNYLSKLRKEALKKQEDLAERQRREEELDDQAIEEMNDIKLLKRSQKNSRAEAILNARKRKRVKSEYTDPKYDSAFILNAMSDYEDDPDRRPDEATYFIRRAPDYRSEEVVKLYEEIDKIPDPVPDKEKAIKTRRNGPNINGAEPPVARNLANRIRAWQVKPEILEKNPHWMGTRIAMSGIAWGDAEDPQDEKTDRKRGGIMEDPKVKKIRRLNSAGGKRVEKANEKLASLLGDGELENMFD
;
A
#
# COMPACT_ATOMS: atom_id res chain seq x y z
N MET A 1 55.88 -50.07 24.05
CA MET A 1 54.41 -50.22 24.07
C MET A 1 54.07 -51.70 24.01
N THR A 2 53.20 -52.20 24.87
CA THR A 2 52.72 -53.59 24.81
C THR A 2 51.67 -53.73 23.71
N ALA A 3 51.56 -54.91 23.09
CA ALA A 3 50.56 -55.19 22.04
C ALA A 3 49.12 -54.83 22.48
N THR A 4 48.83 -54.96 23.77
CA THR A 4 47.55 -54.59 24.39
C THR A 4 47.22 -53.09 24.26
N ASN A 5 48.22 -52.20 24.33
CA ASN A 5 48.00 -50.76 24.20
C ASN A 5 47.68 -50.36 22.76
N LEU A 6 48.25 -51.07 21.77
CA LEU A 6 47.98 -50.81 20.36
C LEU A 6 46.56 -51.23 19.98
N VAL A 7 46.09 -52.38 20.48
CA VAL A 7 44.69 -52.80 20.30
C VAL A 7 43.74 -51.78 20.91
N ARG A 8 43.97 -51.32 22.14
CA ARG A 8 43.14 -50.29 22.80
C ARG A 8 43.10 -48.97 22.02
N LEU A 9 44.23 -48.53 21.47
CA LEU A 9 44.30 -47.30 20.67
C LEU A 9 43.49 -47.44 19.37
N ASN A 10 43.59 -48.59 18.69
CA ASN A 10 42.82 -48.85 17.48
C ASN A 10 41.32 -48.90 17.76
N THR A 11 40.89 -49.53 18.86
CA THR A 11 39.49 -49.53 19.28
C THR A 11 38.98 -48.11 19.56
N LEU A 12 39.72 -47.32 20.32
CA LEU A 12 39.34 -45.92 20.59
C LEU A 12 39.29 -45.07 19.31
N THR A 13 40.15 -45.35 18.34
CA THR A 13 40.14 -44.63 17.06
C THR A 13 38.88 -44.96 16.26
N ALA A 14 38.49 -46.24 16.21
CA ALA A 14 37.25 -46.68 15.58
C ALA A 14 36.02 -46.05 16.27
N ASP A 15 35.95 -46.08 17.61
CA ASP A 15 34.85 -45.47 18.37
C ASP A 15 34.72 -43.96 18.07
N VAL A 16 35.84 -43.23 17.92
CA VAL A 16 35.84 -41.80 17.58
C VAL A 16 35.39 -41.55 16.13
N GLU A 17 35.73 -42.44 15.20
CA GLU A 17 35.26 -42.36 13.81
C GLU A 17 33.75 -42.61 13.71
N ASP A 18 33.24 -43.62 14.42
CA ASP A 18 31.81 -43.91 14.52
C ASP A 18 31.05 -42.71 15.11
N LEU A 19 31.54 -42.15 16.23
CA LEU A 19 30.90 -41.00 16.89
C LEU A 19 30.94 -39.73 16.02
N LYS A 20 31.96 -39.55 15.19
CA LYS A 20 32.00 -38.48 14.18
C LYS A 20 30.97 -38.70 13.08
N SER A 21 30.76 -39.95 12.66
CA SER A 21 29.73 -40.30 11.69
C SER A 21 28.33 -40.01 12.25
N GLU A 22 28.03 -40.51 13.45
CA GLU A 22 26.76 -40.26 14.14
C GLU A 22 26.50 -38.76 14.34
N PHE A 23 27.52 -37.99 14.75
CA PHE A 23 27.38 -36.55 14.92
C PHE A 23 27.12 -35.82 13.59
N SER A 24 27.78 -36.24 12.51
CA SER A 24 27.55 -35.69 11.17
C SER A 24 26.12 -35.97 10.69
N GLU A 25 25.62 -37.20 10.88
CA GLU A 25 24.25 -37.60 10.57
C GLU A 25 23.23 -36.81 11.39
N TYR A 26 23.45 -36.70 12.71
CA TYR A 26 22.60 -35.90 13.59
C TYR A 26 22.55 -34.44 13.16
N LYS A 27 23.70 -33.84 12.81
CA LYS A 27 23.78 -32.44 12.34
C LYS A 27 23.02 -32.24 11.03
N GLN A 28 23.13 -33.17 10.09
CA GLN A 28 22.39 -33.11 8.83
C GLN A 28 20.88 -33.27 9.06
N SER A 29 20.47 -34.25 9.88
CA SER A 29 19.08 -34.49 10.24
C SER A 29 18.46 -33.28 10.94
N SER A 30 19.11 -32.75 11.99
CA SER A 30 18.67 -31.56 12.71
C SER A 30 18.60 -30.32 11.81
N GLY A 31 19.61 -30.11 10.95
CA GLY A 31 19.60 -29.04 9.96
C GLY A 31 18.41 -29.13 9.00
N ARG A 32 18.05 -30.33 8.56
CA ARG A 32 16.87 -30.59 7.73
C ARG A 32 15.57 -30.32 8.49
N LYS A 33 15.43 -30.80 9.73
CA LYS A 33 14.26 -30.55 10.59
C LYS A 33 14.03 -29.04 10.79
N ILE A 34 15.09 -28.27 11.07
CA ILE A 34 15.02 -26.80 11.19
C ILE A 34 14.60 -26.13 9.88
N ALA A 35 15.14 -26.58 8.74
CA ALA A 35 14.78 -26.02 7.44
C ALA A 35 13.29 -26.23 7.12
N VAL A 36 12.73 -27.41 7.43
CA VAL A 36 11.32 -27.72 7.25
C VAL A 36 10.43 -26.89 8.17
N LEU A 37 10.78 -26.76 9.46
CA LEU A 37 10.02 -25.91 10.38
C LEU A 37 9.95 -24.45 9.92
N ARG A 38 11.06 -23.91 9.39
CA ARG A 38 11.08 -22.56 8.82
C ARG A 38 10.21 -22.43 7.57
N ALA A 39 10.15 -23.46 6.74
CA ALA A 39 9.29 -23.47 5.56
C ALA A 39 7.81 -23.54 5.96
N LEU A 40 7.44 -24.39 6.92
CA LEU A 40 6.09 -24.46 7.49
C LEU A 40 5.63 -23.11 8.06
N LEU A 41 6.48 -22.47 8.85
CA LEU A 41 6.17 -21.17 9.43
C LEU A 41 5.94 -20.12 8.34
N ALA A 42 6.77 -20.11 7.29
CA ALA A 42 6.59 -19.21 6.15
C ALA A 42 5.28 -19.49 5.36
N THR A 43 4.89 -20.76 5.21
CA THR A 43 3.59 -21.13 4.60
C THR A 43 2.43 -20.60 5.44
N SER A 44 2.43 -20.85 6.75
CA SER A 44 1.35 -20.41 7.64
C SER A 44 1.21 -18.89 7.68
N GLU A 45 2.33 -18.15 7.70
CA GLU A 45 2.32 -16.68 7.61
C GLU A 45 1.71 -16.19 6.29
N ALA A 46 2.03 -16.85 5.18
CA ALA A 46 1.47 -16.49 3.87
C ALA A 46 -0.04 -16.75 3.79
N GLU A 47 -0.52 -17.88 4.33
CA GLU A 47 -1.95 -18.22 4.39
C GLU A 47 -2.73 -17.24 5.28
N MET A 48 -2.18 -16.87 6.45
CA MET A 48 -2.78 -15.90 7.35
C MET A 48 -2.91 -14.51 6.70
N GLU A 49 -1.91 -14.10 5.92
CA GLU A 49 -1.97 -12.84 5.19
C GLU A 49 -3.02 -12.88 4.07
N GLU A 50 -3.12 -13.99 3.32
CA GLU A 50 -4.18 -14.17 2.32
C GLU A 50 -5.58 -14.13 2.95
N LEU A 51 -5.77 -14.79 4.10
CA LEU A 51 -7.04 -14.75 4.83
C LEU A 51 -7.37 -13.32 5.31
N LYS A 52 -6.38 -12.57 5.81
CA LYS A 52 -6.59 -11.16 6.19
C LYS A 52 -6.97 -10.30 4.98
N GLU A 53 -6.32 -10.49 3.84
CA GLU A 53 -6.69 -9.78 2.59
C GLU A 53 -8.12 -10.13 2.15
N ARG A 54 -8.53 -11.41 2.24
CA ARG A 54 -9.90 -11.83 1.93
C ARG A 54 -10.92 -11.26 2.91
N VAL A 55 -10.64 -11.26 4.21
CA VAL A 55 -11.52 -10.64 5.23
C VAL A 55 -11.62 -9.14 4.98
N ALA A 56 -10.52 -8.44 4.74
CA ALA A 56 -10.53 -7.02 4.43
C ALA A 56 -11.34 -6.71 3.16
N PHE A 57 -11.24 -7.55 2.13
CA PHE A 57 -12.04 -7.45 0.92
C PHE A 57 -13.53 -7.61 1.22
N PHE A 58 -13.92 -8.65 1.97
CA PHE A 58 -15.32 -8.83 2.35
C PHE A 58 -15.84 -7.70 3.24
N GLU A 59 -15.03 -7.19 4.16
CA GLU A 59 -15.39 -6.03 4.97
C GLU A 59 -15.54 -4.76 4.12
N GLU A 60 -14.74 -4.56 3.07
CA GLU A 60 -14.85 -3.43 2.17
C GLU A 60 -16.04 -3.56 1.21
N ASP A 61 -16.31 -4.74 0.66
CA ASP A 61 -17.46 -4.96 -0.24
C ASP A 61 -18.80 -4.97 0.53
N VAL A 62 -18.87 -5.63 1.69
CA VAL A 62 -20.11 -5.70 2.47
C VAL A 62 -20.46 -4.35 3.12
N LEU A 63 -19.46 -3.55 3.53
CA LEU A 63 -19.71 -2.24 4.17
C LEU A 63 -19.60 -1.05 3.20
N GLY A 64 -18.89 -1.18 2.09
CA GLY A 64 -18.62 -0.11 1.13
C GLY A 64 -19.64 0.00 -0.01
N VAL A 65 -20.37 -1.07 -0.31
CA VAL A 65 -21.46 -1.05 -1.32
C VAL A 65 -22.60 -0.10 -0.90
N GLU A 66 -22.78 0.20 0.39
CA GLU A 66 -23.77 1.19 0.84
C GLU A 66 -23.37 2.65 0.56
N GLU A 67 -22.09 2.95 0.33
CA GLU A 67 -21.60 4.34 0.24
C GLU A 67 -21.42 4.85 -1.20
N GLN A 68 -21.09 3.98 -2.17
CA GLN A 68 -20.79 4.41 -3.55
C GLN A 68 -21.99 4.48 -4.49
N GLN A 69 -23.10 3.77 -4.24
CA GLN A 69 -24.30 3.88 -5.09
C GLN A 69 -24.98 5.25 -5.00
N HIS A 70 -24.62 6.11 -4.03
CA HIS A 70 -25.33 7.36 -3.81
C HIS A 70 -24.69 8.62 -4.41
N GLU A 71 -23.43 8.56 -4.82
CA GLU A 71 -22.75 9.73 -5.42
C GLU A 71 -22.90 9.80 -6.95
N GLU A 72 -23.14 8.68 -7.64
CA GLU A 72 -23.36 8.69 -9.11
C GLU A 72 -24.82 8.94 -9.54
N GLU A 73 -25.82 8.67 -8.69
CA GLU A 73 -27.25 8.81 -9.07
C GLU A 73 -27.82 10.23 -8.87
N THR A 74 -27.02 11.19 -8.39
CA THR A 74 -27.47 12.58 -8.16
C THR A 74 -27.15 13.57 -9.28
N VAL A 75 -26.62 13.10 -10.42
CA VAL A 75 -26.27 13.96 -11.57
C VAL A 75 -27.15 13.69 -12.81
N ALA A 76 -28.08 12.73 -12.76
CA ALA A 76 -28.84 12.31 -13.95
C ALA A 76 -30.34 12.69 -13.97
N GLU A 77 -30.91 13.29 -12.91
CA GLU A 77 -32.35 13.64 -12.86
C GLU A 77 -32.57 15.13 -12.53
N GLU A 78 -32.05 16.02 -13.38
CA GLU A 78 -32.55 17.41 -13.48
C GLU A 78 -32.73 17.75 -14.96
N ASP A 79 -33.66 17.09 -15.67
CA ASP A 79 -34.11 17.58 -16.99
C ASP A 79 -35.42 16.93 -17.50
N GLU A 80 -36.43 16.71 -16.66
CA GLU A 80 -37.81 16.51 -17.16
C GLU A 80 -38.85 17.16 -16.25
N ALA A 81 -38.98 18.47 -16.38
CA ALA A 81 -40.15 19.21 -15.91
C ALA A 81 -40.61 20.19 -16.99
N MET A 82 -41.56 19.76 -17.83
CA MET A 82 -42.62 20.61 -18.41
C MET A 82 -43.68 19.72 -19.08
N GLY A 83 -44.83 19.59 -18.42
CA GLY A 83 -46.01 18.91 -18.95
C GLY A 83 -47.25 19.33 -18.19
N GLU A 84 -47.88 20.40 -18.67
CA GLU A 84 -49.13 20.97 -18.19
C GLU A 84 -50.30 19.97 -18.15
N GLY A 85 -51.11 20.08 -17.09
CA GLY A 85 -52.57 20.10 -17.16
C GLY A 85 -53.31 18.81 -17.51
N ILE A 86 -54.21 18.38 -16.62
CA ILE A 86 -55.67 18.25 -16.87
C ILE A 86 -56.33 17.81 -15.56
N ASP A 87 -57.19 18.69 -15.06
CA ASP A 87 -58.23 18.44 -14.06
C ASP A 87 -59.25 17.43 -14.61
N HIS A 88 -59.78 16.52 -13.79
CA HIS A 88 -61.19 16.04 -13.81
C HIS A 88 -61.43 14.96 -12.73
N GLY A 89 -62.18 15.34 -11.70
CA GLY A 89 -63.40 14.65 -11.30
C GLY A 89 -63.36 13.19 -10.83
N GLY A 90 -63.37 13.01 -9.51
CA GLY A 90 -64.32 12.14 -8.81
C GLY A 90 -64.23 10.62 -9.01
N ARG A 91 -63.60 9.92 -8.06
CA ARG A 91 -64.06 8.58 -7.67
C ARG A 91 -63.60 8.21 -6.25
N ALA A 92 -64.53 8.36 -5.31
CA ALA A 92 -64.40 7.79 -3.97
C ALA A 92 -64.51 6.26 -4.07
N HIS A 93 -63.36 5.58 -4.16
CA HIS A 93 -63.28 4.14 -3.99
C HIS A 93 -61.96 3.75 -3.30
N ARG A 94 -62.04 3.54 -1.98
CA ARG A 94 -61.27 2.54 -1.21
C ARG A 94 -59.78 2.41 -1.57
N VAL A 95 -58.94 3.34 -1.12
CA VAL A 95 -57.47 3.24 -1.13
C VAL A 95 -56.95 3.49 0.29
N VAL A 96 -56.78 2.43 1.09
CA VAL A 96 -56.12 2.54 2.41
C VAL A 96 -54.83 1.70 2.46
N ALA A 97 -54.39 1.16 1.31
CA ALA A 97 -53.18 0.34 1.22
C ALA A 97 -52.07 0.94 0.34
N ALA A 98 -52.33 1.96 -0.48
CA ALA A 98 -51.32 2.57 -1.34
C ALA A 98 -50.49 3.67 -0.64
N ALA A 99 -51.03 4.35 0.38
CA ALA A 99 -50.32 5.42 1.08
C ALA A 99 -49.12 4.92 1.91
N GLY A 100 -49.13 3.67 2.37
CA GLY A 100 -48.04 3.12 3.19
C GLY A 100 -46.77 2.75 2.42
N VAL A 101 -46.87 2.54 1.10
CA VAL A 101 -45.71 2.22 0.25
C VAL A 101 -44.90 3.49 -0.04
N ASP A 102 -45.57 4.64 -0.14
CA ASP A 102 -44.92 5.92 -0.44
C ASP A 102 -44.08 6.41 0.75
N VAL A 103 -44.65 6.38 1.96
CA VAL A 103 -43.96 6.83 3.18
C VAL A 103 -42.64 6.10 3.43
N LYS A 104 -42.58 4.79 3.18
CA LYS A 104 -41.33 4.03 3.35
C LYS A 104 -40.27 4.42 2.32
N LYS A 105 -40.66 4.68 1.07
CA LYS A 105 -39.73 5.11 0.02
C LYS A 105 -39.21 6.52 0.31
N GLU A 106 -40.10 7.45 0.66
CA GLU A 106 -39.73 8.81 1.05
C GLU A 106 -38.79 8.82 2.26
N SER A 107 -39.05 7.96 3.25
CA SER A 107 -38.19 7.81 4.42
C SER A 107 -36.80 7.27 4.06
N GLU A 108 -36.71 6.27 3.18
CA GLU A 108 -35.43 5.76 2.68
C GLU A 108 -34.65 6.81 1.88
N ILE A 109 -35.33 7.62 1.06
CA ILE A 109 -34.71 8.76 0.37
C ILE A 109 -34.19 9.78 1.40
N ALA A 110 -35.00 10.12 2.41
CA ALA A 110 -34.61 11.05 3.47
C ALA A 110 -33.43 10.52 4.29
N LYS A 111 -33.43 9.25 4.67
CA LYS A 111 -32.36 8.53 5.40
C LYS A 111 -31.01 8.67 4.72
N LYS A 112 -30.99 8.65 3.39
CA LYS A 112 -29.78 8.75 2.59
C LYS A 112 -29.42 10.20 2.20
N SER A 113 -30.34 11.14 2.37
CA SER A 113 -30.12 12.55 2.02
C SER A 113 -28.96 13.20 2.79
N LYS A 114 -28.26 14.12 2.12
CA LYS A 114 -27.15 14.88 2.69
C LYS A 114 -27.54 15.70 3.93
N PRO A 115 -28.70 16.39 4.00
CA PRO A 115 -29.08 17.15 5.19
C PRO A 115 -29.21 16.29 6.46
N ILE A 116 -29.70 15.04 6.35
CA ILE A 116 -29.77 14.12 7.49
C ILE A 116 -28.36 13.72 7.96
N LYS A 117 -27.44 13.43 7.02
CA LYS A 117 -26.03 13.15 7.33
C LYS A 117 -25.38 14.33 8.06
N ASP A 118 -25.63 15.54 7.62
CA ASP A 118 -25.05 16.76 8.19
C ASP A 118 -25.62 17.08 9.57
N VAL A 119 -26.92 16.85 9.80
CA VAL A 119 -27.55 16.93 11.13
C VAL A 119 -26.94 15.93 12.09
N ILE A 120 -26.79 14.65 11.68
CA ILE A 120 -26.21 13.61 12.53
C ILE A 120 -24.77 13.97 12.91
N ASN A 121 -23.97 14.41 11.94
CA ASN A 121 -22.58 14.85 12.19
C ASN A 121 -22.49 16.05 13.12
N SER A 122 -23.40 17.01 12.96
CA SER A 122 -23.41 18.21 13.79
C SER A 122 -23.86 17.90 15.22
N ALA A 123 -24.88 17.05 15.39
CA ALA A 123 -25.32 16.55 16.70
C ALA A 123 -24.21 15.76 17.42
N LEU A 124 -23.52 14.86 16.71
CA LEU A 124 -22.38 14.11 17.26
C LEU A 124 -21.25 15.02 17.74
N ARG A 125 -20.80 15.97 16.90
CA ARG A 125 -19.76 16.95 17.27
C ARG A 125 -20.13 17.76 18.50
N HIS A 126 -21.36 18.28 18.52
CA HIS A 126 -21.88 19.08 19.63
C HIS A 126 -21.93 18.26 20.93
N LEU A 127 -22.60 17.10 20.91
CA LEU A 127 -22.81 16.30 22.11
C LEU A 127 -21.54 15.63 22.64
N MET A 128 -20.56 15.35 21.78
CA MET A 128 -19.27 14.80 22.19
C MET A 128 -18.24 15.87 22.58
N GLY A 129 -18.47 17.12 22.18
CA GLY A 129 -17.54 18.23 22.38
C GLY A 129 -16.29 18.09 21.53
N THR A 130 -16.42 17.69 20.26
CA THR A 130 -15.30 17.56 19.32
C THR A 130 -15.52 18.39 18.05
N GLU A 131 -14.45 18.99 17.54
CA GLU A 131 -14.50 19.76 16.29
C GLU A 131 -14.59 18.86 15.05
N LYS A 132 -13.93 17.69 15.12
CA LYS A 132 -13.80 16.74 14.03
C LYS A 132 -14.30 15.36 14.44
N LEU A 133 -14.80 14.62 13.45
CA LEU A 133 -15.25 13.23 13.58
C LEU A 133 -14.30 12.33 12.78
N ASP A 134 -13.01 12.34 13.14
CA ASP A 134 -11.98 11.46 12.59
C ASP A 134 -11.43 10.53 13.69
N GLY A 135 -10.85 9.40 13.31
CA GLY A 135 -10.37 8.37 14.25
C GLY A 135 -9.52 8.92 15.41
N PRO A 136 -8.51 9.77 15.15
CA PRO A 136 -7.67 10.35 16.19
C PRO A 136 -8.41 11.32 17.14
N SER A 137 -9.32 12.15 16.62
CA SER A 137 -10.01 13.18 17.41
C SER A 137 -11.19 12.65 18.22
N LEU A 138 -11.65 11.41 17.98
CA LEU A 138 -12.71 10.81 18.77
C LEU A 138 -12.26 10.61 20.23
N PRO A 139 -13.08 11.02 21.22
CA PRO A 139 -12.69 10.98 22.62
C PRO A 139 -12.71 9.54 23.14
N PRO A 140 -11.76 9.14 24.00
CA PRO A 140 -11.75 7.80 24.60
C PRO A 140 -12.92 7.63 25.59
N TYR A 141 -13.33 6.37 25.79
CA TYR A 141 -14.29 6.04 26.84
C TYR A 141 -13.61 6.10 28.21
N PRO A 142 -14.14 6.85 29.18
CA PRO A 142 -13.55 6.93 30.50
C PRO A 142 -13.93 5.70 31.33
N TYR A 143 -13.11 4.65 31.23
CA TYR A 143 -13.32 3.43 32.01
C TYR A 143 -13.29 3.74 33.52
N GLN A 144 -14.08 2.97 34.29
CA GLN A 144 -14.15 3.01 35.76
C GLN A 144 -14.88 4.22 36.37
N ILE A 145 -15.26 5.23 35.58
CA ILE A 145 -16.08 6.34 36.06
C ILE A 145 -17.44 6.36 35.33
N GLY A 146 -18.51 6.55 36.10
CA GLY A 146 -19.86 6.68 35.55
C GLY A 146 -20.15 8.10 35.06
N ARG A 147 -21.24 8.27 34.30
CA ARG A 147 -21.66 9.56 33.74
C ARG A 147 -21.87 10.66 34.79
N GLU A 148 -22.32 10.27 35.98
CA GLU A 148 -22.55 11.18 37.11
C GLU A 148 -21.26 11.55 37.88
N HIS A 149 -20.12 10.97 37.52
CA HIS A 149 -18.87 11.21 38.21
C HIS A 149 -18.35 12.64 37.94
N THR A 150 -17.72 13.26 38.94
CA THR A 150 -17.19 14.63 38.85
C THR A 150 -16.13 14.80 37.77
N LEU A 151 -15.32 13.75 37.54
CA LEU A 151 -14.30 13.68 36.49
C LEU A 151 -14.85 13.36 35.09
N TRP A 152 -16.16 13.12 34.95
CA TRP A 152 -16.74 12.91 33.63
C TRP A 152 -16.61 14.21 32.81
N PRO A 153 -16.15 14.16 31.54
CA PRO A 153 -16.01 15.37 30.74
C PRO A 153 -17.32 16.12 30.59
N LYS A 154 -17.31 17.42 30.90
CA LYS A 154 -18.47 18.31 30.82
C LYS A 154 -18.25 19.38 29.76
N ASP A 155 -19.33 19.78 29.12
CA ASP A 155 -19.34 20.96 28.27
C ASP A 155 -19.06 22.20 29.13
N LEU A 156 -18.14 23.04 28.68
CA LEU A 156 -17.72 24.24 29.40
C LEU A 156 -18.85 25.29 29.48
N GLN A 157 -19.74 25.32 28.50
CA GLN A 157 -20.81 26.32 28.46
C GLN A 157 -22.02 25.89 29.29
N THR A 158 -22.48 24.64 29.11
CA THR A 158 -23.71 24.16 29.75
C THR A 158 -23.47 23.43 31.06
N GLY A 159 -22.24 22.98 31.33
CA GLY A 159 -21.92 22.10 32.46
C GLY A 159 -22.45 20.67 32.30
N ASN A 160 -23.13 20.36 31.18
CA ASN A 160 -23.71 19.05 30.94
C ASN A 160 -22.64 18.00 30.63
N PRO A 161 -22.84 16.73 31.04
CA PRO A 161 -21.90 15.66 30.72
C PRO A 161 -21.91 15.37 29.21
N LEU A 162 -20.72 15.45 28.59
CA LEU A 162 -20.52 15.13 27.17
C LEU A 162 -20.68 13.63 26.93
N LEU A 163 -21.11 13.26 25.72
CA LEU A 163 -21.22 11.86 25.31
C LEU A 163 -19.83 11.24 25.14
N ARG A 164 -19.67 10.02 25.65
CA ARG A 164 -18.49 9.17 25.47
C ARG A 164 -18.96 7.78 25.09
N PHE A 165 -18.41 7.27 24.00
CA PHE A 165 -18.76 5.95 23.47
C PHE A 165 -17.64 4.94 23.75
N ASN A 166 -18.04 3.73 24.09
CA ASN A 166 -17.14 2.59 24.22
C ASN A 166 -16.87 2.01 22.82
N TRP A 167 -15.98 2.66 22.07
CA TRP A 167 -15.68 2.34 20.66
C TRP A 167 -15.34 0.87 20.36
N PRO A 168 -14.69 0.11 21.26
CA PRO A 168 -14.49 -1.33 21.06
C PRO A 168 -15.79 -2.15 21.01
N LYS A 169 -16.88 -1.64 21.61
CA LYS A 169 -18.18 -2.31 21.69
C LYS A 169 -19.11 -1.89 20.54
N PRO A 170 -20.03 -2.77 20.11
CA PRO A 170 -21.02 -2.44 19.09
C PRO A 170 -22.03 -1.39 19.60
N TYR A 171 -22.81 -0.82 18.68
CA TYR A 171 -23.84 0.19 18.99
C TYR A 171 -24.95 -0.36 19.92
N GLY A 172 -25.27 -1.65 19.81
CA GLY A 172 -26.29 -2.31 20.64
C GLY A 172 -25.83 -2.65 22.05
N ASP A 173 -24.56 -2.39 22.40
CA ASP A 173 -24.05 -2.61 23.75
C ASP A 173 -24.74 -1.65 24.75
N PRO A 174 -25.13 -2.12 25.95
CA PRO A 174 -25.79 -1.29 26.97
C PRO A 174 -25.00 -0.03 27.36
N SER A 175 -23.68 -0.03 27.20
CA SER A 175 -22.84 1.16 27.47
C SER A 175 -23.01 2.26 26.42
N ASN A 176 -23.38 1.92 25.18
CA ASN A 176 -23.52 2.87 24.07
C ASN A 176 -24.98 3.27 23.79
N ALA A 177 -25.92 2.37 24.06
CA ALA A 177 -27.35 2.58 23.75
C ALA A 177 -27.93 3.91 24.31
N PRO A 178 -27.66 4.32 25.57
CA PRO A 178 -28.16 5.60 26.08
C PRO A 178 -27.63 6.82 25.33
N GLY A 179 -26.38 6.76 24.87
CA GLY A 179 -25.76 7.83 24.08
C GLY A 179 -26.41 7.98 22.71
N LEU A 180 -26.72 6.86 22.04
CA LEU A 180 -27.41 6.86 20.74
C LEU A 180 -28.84 7.37 20.86
N ALA A 181 -29.56 6.96 21.93
CA ALA A 181 -30.89 7.50 22.23
C ALA A 181 -30.85 9.02 22.50
N THR A 182 -29.80 9.50 23.18
CA THR A 182 -29.58 10.94 23.42
C THR A 182 -29.37 11.69 22.09
N ILE A 183 -28.58 11.15 21.16
CA ILE A 183 -28.37 11.75 19.83
C ILE A 183 -29.68 11.81 19.05
N PHE A 184 -30.44 10.71 19.03
CA PHE A 184 -31.73 10.66 18.36
C PHE A 184 -32.70 11.73 18.90
N ALA A 185 -32.85 11.83 20.22
CA ALA A 185 -33.70 12.84 20.86
C ALA A 185 -33.22 14.28 20.57
N HIS A 186 -31.90 14.49 20.55
CA HIS A 186 -31.33 15.80 20.22
C HIS A 186 -31.58 16.18 18.76
N ILE A 187 -31.45 15.24 17.82
CA ILE A 187 -31.75 15.49 16.40
C ILE A 187 -33.23 15.83 16.20
N ARG A 188 -34.15 15.08 16.84
CA ARG A 188 -35.59 15.35 16.74
C ARG A 188 -35.98 16.71 17.33
N SER A 189 -35.30 17.18 18.37
CA SER A 189 -35.62 18.46 19.01
C SER A 189 -34.91 19.66 18.38
N MET A 190 -33.63 19.53 18.05
CA MET A 190 -32.76 20.64 17.64
C MET A 190 -32.25 20.55 16.19
N GLY A 191 -32.49 19.44 15.49
CA GLY A 191 -31.88 19.16 14.18
C GLY A 191 -32.16 20.26 13.14
N VAL A 192 -33.39 20.78 13.10
CA VAL A 192 -33.77 21.87 12.18
C VAL A 192 -33.06 23.19 12.52
N ALA A 193 -32.82 23.47 13.80
CA ALA A 193 -32.09 24.66 14.23
C ALA A 193 -30.60 24.56 13.89
N MET A 194 -30.03 23.35 13.94
CA MET A 194 -28.62 23.09 13.60
C MET A 194 -28.37 23.10 12.09
N VAL A 195 -29.29 22.52 11.31
CA VAL A 195 -29.21 22.43 9.84
C VAL A 195 -30.61 22.70 9.26
N PRO A 196 -30.91 23.95 8.86
CA PRO A 196 -32.24 24.33 8.38
C PRO A 196 -32.72 23.53 7.17
N GLU A 197 -31.79 23.13 6.29
CA GLU A 197 -32.05 22.30 5.11
C GLU A 197 -32.62 20.92 5.44
N ALA A 198 -32.40 20.43 6.66
CA ALA A 198 -32.91 19.13 7.10
C ALA A 198 -34.38 19.17 7.52
N LYS A 199 -35.06 20.34 7.47
CA LYS A 199 -36.46 20.49 7.90
C LYS A 199 -37.41 19.49 7.21
N GLN A 200 -37.36 19.41 5.88
CA GLN A 200 -38.23 18.51 5.13
C GLN A 200 -37.82 17.04 5.29
N PRO A 201 -36.53 16.64 5.13
CA PRO A 201 -36.11 15.27 5.38
C PRO A 201 -36.39 14.76 6.80
N LEU A 202 -36.27 15.62 7.83
CA LEU A 202 -36.60 15.23 9.21
C LEU A 202 -38.11 15.05 9.41
N ALA A 203 -38.95 15.76 8.68
CA ALA A 203 -40.40 15.59 8.75
C ALA A 203 -40.87 14.29 8.08
N THR A 204 -40.16 13.83 7.04
CA THR A 204 -40.51 12.63 6.27
C THR A 204 -39.86 11.35 6.79
N ILE A 205 -38.67 11.43 7.37
CA ILE A 205 -37.94 10.24 7.86
C ILE A 205 -38.65 9.58 9.06
N LEU A 206 -38.83 8.26 8.97
CA LEU A 206 -39.30 7.41 10.05
C LEU A 206 -38.27 7.33 11.18
N ASP A 207 -38.75 7.14 12.41
CA ASP A 207 -37.88 7.07 13.59
C ASP A 207 -36.87 5.92 13.53
N ASP A 208 -37.30 4.76 13.03
CA ASP A 208 -36.43 3.58 12.97
C ASP A 208 -35.34 3.74 11.91
N ASP A 209 -35.65 4.36 10.77
CA ASP A 209 -34.68 4.69 9.71
C ASP A 209 -33.65 5.72 10.19
N LEU A 210 -34.08 6.72 10.96
CA LEU A 210 -33.18 7.69 11.58
C LEU A 210 -32.26 7.02 12.62
N LYS A 211 -32.80 6.15 13.48
CA LYS A 211 -32.00 5.39 14.46
C LYS A 211 -30.98 4.49 13.76
N GLU A 212 -31.40 3.77 12.73
CA GLU A 212 -30.53 2.93 11.92
C GLU A 212 -29.39 3.75 11.31
N ARG A 213 -29.70 4.93 10.75
CA ARG A 213 -28.67 5.83 10.19
C ARG A 213 -27.68 6.32 11.24
N ILE A 214 -28.14 6.63 12.46
CA ILE A 214 -27.27 6.99 13.59
C ILE A 214 -26.38 5.81 13.97
N CYS A 215 -26.91 4.59 14.03
CA CYS A 215 -26.14 3.36 14.31
C CYS A 215 -25.08 3.08 13.23
N LEU A 216 -25.42 3.22 11.95
CA LEU A 216 -24.46 3.10 10.85
C LEU A 216 -23.33 4.13 10.99
N ARG A 217 -23.67 5.38 11.32
CA ARG A 217 -22.67 6.42 11.54
C ARG A 217 -21.77 6.11 12.74
N TYR A 218 -22.32 5.57 13.83
CA TYR A 218 -21.54 5.10 14.96
C TYR A 218 -20.54 4.01 14.55
N ASN A 219 -20.98 3.00 13.79
CA ASN A 219 -20.11 1.89 13.36
C ASN A 219 -18.93 2.39 12.51
N TYR A 220 -19.21 3.32 11.61
CA TYR A 220 -18.18 3.98 10.82
C TYR A 220 -17.14 4.69 11.69
N LEU A 221 -17.58 5.48 12.68
CA LEU A 221 -16.67 6.18 13.60
C LEU A 221 -15.88 5.20 14.49
N SER A 222 -16.51 4.13 14.95
CA SER A 222 -15.84 3.04 15.68
C SER A 222 -14.72 2.41 14.84
N LYS A 223 -14.96 2.14 13.55
CA LYS A 223 -13.95 1.63 12.62
C LYS A 223 -12.78 2.60 12.46
N LEU A 224 -13.06 3.88 12.17
CA LEU A 224 -12.01 4.90 12.07
C LEU A 224 -11.16 4.99 13.35
N ARG A 225 -11.79 4.88 14.53
CA ARG A 225 -11.07 4.89 15.81
C ARG A 225 -10.16 3.67 15.95
N LYS A 226 -10.64 2.47 15.61
CA LYS A 226 -9.84 1.23 15.65
C LYS A 226 -8.63 1.32 14.73
N GLU A 227 -8.81 1.82 13.51
CA GLU A 227 -7.71 2.02 12.56
C GLU A 227 -6.68 3.04 13.07
N ALA A 228 -7.13 4.13 13.69
CA ALA A 228 -6.23 5.12 14.28
C ALA A 228 -5.41 4.55 15.44
N LEU A 229 -6.05 3.76 16.32
CA LEU A 229 -5.35 3.08 17.42
C LEU A 229 -4.34 2.06 16.91
N LYS A 230 -4.70 1.25 15.92
CA LYS A 230 -3.78 0.29 15.30
C LYS A 230 -2.57 1.00 14.68
N LYS A 231 -2.78 2.08 13.93
CA LYS A 231 -1.66 2.88 13.38
C LYS A 231 -0.74 3.44 14.46
N GLN A 232 -1.30 3.83 15.60
CA GLN A 232 -0.53 4.33 16.73
C GLN A 232 0.28 3.20 17.40
N GLU A 233 -0.32 2.01 17.53
CA GLU A 233 0.35 0.81 18.05
C GLU A 233 1.48 0.35 17.12
N ASP A 234 1.22 0.23 15.81
CA ASP A 234 2.23 -0.12 14.81
C ASP A 234 3.41 0.87 14.82
N LEU A 235 3.13 2.16 15.00
CA LEU A 235 4.16 3.18 15.13
C LEU A 235 4.97 3.04 16.43
N ALA A 236 4.30 2.75 17.55
CA ALA A 236 4.96 2.54 18.84
C ALA A 236 5.77 1.24 18.88
N GLU A 237 5.31 0.18 18.22
CA GLU A 237 6.06 -1.07 18.05
C GLU A 237 7.27 -0.85 17.16
N ARG A 238 7.12 -0.09 16.07
CA ARG A 238 8.25 0.30 15.22
C ARG A 238 9.28 1.11 16.00
N GLN A 239 8.86 2.06 16.83
CA GLN A 239 9.75 2.83 17.69
C GLN A 239 10.47 1.92 18.70
N ARG A 240 9.76 1.00 19.37
CA ARG A 240 10.38 0.02 20.26
C ARG A 240 11.39 -0.87 19.56
N ARG A 241 11.07 -1.33 18.34
CA ARG A 241 11.99 -2.13 17.53
C ARG A 241 13.22 -1.34 17.08
N GLU A 242 13.04 -0.05 16.77
CA GLU A 242 14.15 0.86 16.47
C GLU A 242 15.02 1.11 17.72
N GLU A 243 14.43 1.16 18.93
CA GLU A 243 15.17 1.29 20.20
C GLU A 243 15.85 -0.03 20.67
N GLU A 244 15.26 -1.20 20.37
CA GLU A 244 15.80 -2.52 20.77
C GLU A 244 16.94 -3.00 19.85
N LEU A 245 16.97 -2.52 18.61
CA LEU A 245 18.07 -2.76 17.69
C LEU A 245 19.19 -1.77 18.03
N ASP A 246 20.20 -2.24 18.77
CA ASP A 246 21.41 -1.52 19.16
C ASP A 246 21.83 -0.48 18.09
N ASP A 247 21.90 0.79 18.46
CA ASP A 247 22.05 1.94 17.54
C ASP A 247 23.18 1.72 16.51
N GLN A 248 24.22 0.98 16.90
CA GLN A 248 25.34 0.58 16.04
C GLN A 248 24.94 -0.33 14.86
N ALA A 249 24.05 -1.30 15.06
CA ALA A 249 23.66 -2.25 14.01
C ALA A 249 22.73 -1.63 12.96
N ILE A 250 21.87 -0.68 13.37
CA ILE A 250 21.01 0.06 12.42
C ILE A 250 21.83 1.10 11.65
N GLU A 251 22.71 1.86 12.31
CA GLU A 251 23.59 2.81 11.63
C GLU A 251 24.49 2.10 10.62
N GLU A 252 25.17 1.00 11.00
CA GLU A 252 26.01 0.25 10.07
C GLU A 252 25.22 -0.28 8.87
N MET A 253 24.03 -0.85 9.08
CA MET A 253 23.27 -1.44 7.99
C MET A 253 22.67 -0.37 7.05
N ASN A 254 22.29 0.80 7.57
CA ASN A 254 21.83 1.93 6.76
C ASN A 254 22.99 2.61 6.05
N ASP A 255 24.13 2.79 6.70
CA ASP A 255 25.34 3.34 6.09
C ASP A 255 25.86 2.45 4.98
N ILE A 256 25.88 1.12 5.17
CA ILE A 256 26.26 0.17 4.10
C ILE A 256 25.31 0.30 2.90
N LYS A 257 24.00 0.47 3.12
CA LYS A 257 23.02 0.63 2.02
C LYS A 257 23.16 2.00 1.33
N LEU A 258 23.36 3.07 2.09
CA LEU A 258 23.58 4.43 1.56
C LEU A 258 24.90 4.54 0.81
N LEU A 259 25.99 3.98 1.35
CA LEU A 259 27.30 3.89 0.70
C LEU A 259 27.19 3.12 -0.61
N LYS A 260 26.53 1.95 -0.62
CA LYS A 260 26.32 1.17 -1.86
C LYS A 260 25.53 1.96 -2.90
N ARG A 261 24.45 2.66 -2.51
CA ARG A 261 23.65 3.48 -3.43
C ARG A 261 24.40 4.70 -3.95
N SER A 262 25.13 5.39 -3.08
CA SER A 262 25.96 6.56 -3.43
C SER A 262 27.08 6.16 -4.40
N GLN A 263 27.76 5.05 -4.14
CA GLN A 263 28.79 4.51 -5.03
C GLN A 263 28.21 4.12 -6.40
N LYS A 264 27.04 3.46 -6.44
CA LYS A 264 26.35 3.14 -7.70
C LYS A 264 26.00 4.40 -8.50
N ASN A 265 25.42 5.41 -7.84
CA ASN A 265 25.06 6.68 -8.48
C ASN A 265 26.29 7.42 -9.02
N SER A 266 27.37 7.51 -8.23
CA SER A 266 28.62 8.14 -8.64
C SER A 266 29.22 7.49 -9.89
N ARG A 267 29.14 6.15 -9.99
CA ARG A 267 29.57 5.41 -11.18
C ARG A 267 28.69 5.70 -12.38
N ALA A 268 27.36 5.64 -12.22
CA ALA A 268 26.41 5.95 -13.27
C ALA A 268 26.61 7.40 -13.80
N GLU A 269 26.86 8.35 -12.90
CA GLU A 269 27.12 9.75 -13.24
C GLU A 269 28.45 9.94 -13.98
N ALA A 270 29.53 9.26 -13.55
CA ALA A 270 30.81 9.29 -14.27
C ALA A 270 30.67 8.80 -15.72
N ILE A 271 29.83 7.78 -15.93
CA ILE A 271 29.58 7.20 -17.25
C ILE A 271 28.68 8.10 -18.08
N LEU A 272 27.64 8.66 -17.48
CA LEU A 272 26.79 9.65 -18.11
C LEU A 272 27.63 10.83 -18.63
N ASN A 273 28.51 11.37 -17.80
CA ASN A 273 29.38 12.50 -18.16
C ASN A 273 30.36 12.13 -19.27
N ALA A 274 30.96 10.94 -19.22
CA ALA A 274 31.82 10.44 -20.30
C ALA A 274 31.04 10.33 -21.63
N ARG A 275 29.83 9.77 -21.59
CA ARG A 275 28.97 9.63 -22.77
C ARG A 275 28.54 10.98 -23.32
N LYS A 276 28.19 11.96 -22.47
CA LYS A 276 27.88 13.33 -22.91
C LYS A 276 29.05 13.98 -23.63
N ARG A 277 30.30 13.81 -23.15
CA ARG A 277 31.51 14.30 -23.85
C ARG A 277 31.73 13.60 -25.18
N LYS A 278 31.58 12.28 -25.21
CA LYS A 278 31.77 11.46 -26.43
C LYS A 278 30.70 11.73 -27.49
N ARG A 279 29.46 12.00 -27.06
CA ARG A 279 28.30 12.31 -27.92
C ARG A 279 28.57 13.47 -28.88
N VAL A 280 29.38 14.46 -28.50
CA VAL A 280 29.73 15.60 -29.36
C VAL A 280 30.42 15.14 -30.66
N LYS A 281 31.02 13.94 -30.68
CA LYS A 281 31.70 13.35 -31.84
C LYS A 281 30.89 12.22 -32.50
N SER A 282 29.61 12.05 -32.16
CA SER A 282 28.75 11.02 -32.73
C SER A 282 27.58 11.62 -33.50
N GLU A 283 26.84 10.76 -34.22
CA GLU A 283 25.60 11.14 -34.92
C GLU A 283 24.44 11.43 -33.95
N TYR A 284 24.60 11.06 -32.67
CA TYR A 284 23.58 11.19 -31.65
C TYR A 284 23.50 12.59 -31.03
N THR A 285 24.03 13.63 -31.68
CA THR A 285 24.00 15.03 -31.17
C THR A 285 22.61 15.64 -31.18
N ASP A 286 21.69 15.10 -31.99
CA ASP A 286 20.30 15.53 -32.08
C ASP A 286 19.59 15.51 -30.71
N PRO A 287 18.89 16.58 -30.30
CA PRO A 287 18.10 16.64 -29.06
C PRO A 287 17.13 15.48 -28.87
N LYS A 288 16.67 14.82 -29.94
CA LYS A 288 15.80 13.63 -29.84
C LYS A 288 16.40 12.50 -28.97
N TYR A 289 17.74 12.44 -28.87
CA TYR A 289 18.45 11.44 -28.08
C TYR A 289 18.78 11.91 -26.65
N ASP A 290 18.42 13.13 -26.24
CA ASP A 290 18.76 13.68 -24.92
C ASP A 290 18.31 12.80 -23.76
N SER A 291 17.15 12.13 -23.90
CA SER A 291 16.63 11.22 -22.89
C SER A 291 17.46 9.95 -22.66
N ALA A 292 18.35 9.59 -23.60
CA ALA A 292 19.34 8.54 -23.39
C ALA A 292 20.51 9.00 -22.50
N PHE A 293 20.66 10.31 -22.27
CA PHE A 293 21.73 10.90 -21.46
C PHE A 293 21.19 11.50 -20.16
N ILE A 294 20.41 10.69 -19.45
CA ILE A 294 19.94 10.95 -18.08
C ILE A 294 20.47 9.86 -17.15
N LEU A 295 20.58 10.17 -15.85
CA LEU A 295 21.16 9.25 -14.87
C LEU A 295 20.40 7.91 -14.82
N ASN A 296 19.05 7.97 -14.84
CA ASN A 296 18.17 6.81 -14.79
C ASN A 296 18.25 5.90 -16.03
N ALA A 297 18.73 6.41 -17.17
CA ALA A 297 18.91 5.61 -18.38
C ALA A 297 20.27 4.89 -18.42
N MET A 298 21.19 5.20 -17.50
CA MET A 298 22.47 4.50 -17.38
C MET A 298 22.29 3.11 -16.78
N SER A 299 23.14 2.16 -17.15
CA SER A 299 23.14 0.83 -16.51
C SER A 299 23.88 0.89 -15.18
N ASP A 300 23.38 0.18 -14.18
CA ASP A 300 24.10 -0.07 -12.95
C ASP A 300 25.36 -0.90 -13.26
N TYR A 301 26.49 -0.49 -12.68
CA TYR A 301 27.74 -1.26 -12.70
C TYR A 301 27.87 -1.97 -11.37
N GLU A 302 27.75 -3.29 -11.42
CA GLU A 302 27.89 -4.14 -10.25
C GLU A 302 29.38 -4.45 -10.02
N ASP A 303 29.75 -4.54 -8.75
CA ASP A 303 31.03 -5.14 -8.37
C ASP A 303 30.99 -6.61 -8.77
N ASP A 304 32.11 -7.11 -9.32
CA ASP A 304 32.24 -8.53 -9.65
C ASP A 304 32.13 -9.35 -8.36
N PRO A 305 31.07 -10.18 -8.19
CA PRO A 305 30.87 -10.95 -6.97
C PRO A 305 31.96 -12.00 -6.76
N ASP A 306 32.63 -12.44 -7.83
CA ASP A 306 33.66 -13.46 -7.80
C ASP A 306 35.07 -12.87 -7.63
N ARG A 307 35.16 -11.56 -7.38
CA ARG A 307 36.44 -10.87 -7.25
C ARG A 307 37.26 -11.42 -6.10
N ARG A 308 38.49 -11.86 -6.40
CA ARG A 308 39.51 -12.18 -5.40
C ARG A 308 40.20 -10.91 -4.88
N PRO A 309 40.62 -10.85 -3.61
CA PRO A 309 41.23 -9.64 -3.01
C PRO A 309 42.49 -9.13 -3.72
N ASP A 310 43.24 -10.02 -4.35
CA ASP A 310 44.50 -9.78 -5.09
C ASP A 310 44.29 -9.36 -6.55
N GLU A 311 43.07 -9.47 -7.08
CA GLU A 311 42.76 -9.10 -8.46
C GLU A 311 42.33 -7.63 -8.59
N ALA A 312 42.69 -7.04 -9.74
CA ALA A 312 42.25 -5.70 -10.11
C ALA A 312 40.72 -5.60 -10.07
N THR A 313 40.19 -4.47 -9.62
CA THR A 313 38.73 -4.27 -9.55
C THR A 313 38.15 -4.16 -10.95
N TYR A 314 37.44 -5.19 -11.41
CA TYR A 314 36.61 -5.14 -12.61
C TYR A 314 35.18 -4.75 -12.25
N PHE A 315 34.53 -4.03 -13.16
CA PHE A 315 33.09 -3.78 -13.06
C PHE A 315 32.35 -4.52 -14.16
N ILE A 316 31.27 -5.18 -13.78
CA ILE A 316 30.40 -5.89 -14.72
C ILE A 316 29.31 -4.92 -15.15
N ARG A 317 29.27 -4.63 -16.45
CA ARG A 317 28.18 -3.88 -17.06
C ARG A 317 27.08 -4.86 -17.45
N ARG A 318 25.90 -4.71 -16.87
CA ARG A 318 24.71 -5.49 -17.27
C ARG A 318 23.67 -4.56 -17.86
N ALA A 319 23.22 -4.82 -19.08
CA ALA A 319 22.12 -4.06 -19.65
C ALA A 319 20.78 -4.67 -19.18
N PRO A 320 19.80 -3.87 -18.76
CA PRO A 320 18.46 -4.37 -18.50
C PRO A 320 17.81 -4.84 -19.81
N ASP A 321 17.08 -5.95 -19.74
CA ASP A 321 16.43 -6.61 -20.88
C ASP A 321 15.32 -5.78 -21.54
N TYR A 322 14.75 -4.82 -20.82
CA TYR A 322 13.72 -3.90 -21.34
C TYR A 322 14.23 -2.93 -22.40
N ARG A 323 15.55 -2.68 -22.52
CA ARG A 323 16.08 -1.66 -23.43
C ARG A 323 15.83 -2.02 -24.89
N SER A 324 15.36 -1.05 -25.67
CA SER A 324 15.25 -1.19 -27.13
C SER A 324 16.61 -1.42 -27.77
N GLU A 325 16.60 -2.07 -28.93
CA GLU A 325 17.82 -2.32 -29.72
C GLU A 325 18.52 -1.01 -30.12
N GLU A 326 17.73 0.04 -30.37
CA GLU A 326 18.26 1.36 -30.73
C GLU A 326 19.08 2.00 -29.60
N VAL A 327 18.60 1.93 -28.35
CA VAL A 327 19.38 2.42 -27.18
C VAL A 327 20.64 1.60 -26.97
N VAL A 328 20.57 0.29 -27.17
CA VAL A 328 21.73 -0.60 -27.02
C VAL A 328 22.79 -0.23 -28.05
N LYS A 329 22.40 -0.11 -29.33
CA LYS A 329 23.27 0.32 -30.43
C LYS A 329 23.88 1.70 -30.16
N LEU A 330 23.06 2.67 -29.74
CA LEU A 330 23.51 4.01 -29.36
C LEU A 330 24.62 3.98 -28.31
N TYR A 331 24.44 3.21 -27.24
CA TYR A 331 25.46 3.12 -26.21
C TYR A 331 26.73 2.38 -26.68
N GLU A 332 26.60 1.35 -27.49
CA GLU A 332 27.76 0.63 -28.04
C GLU A 332 28.60 1.51 -28.95
N GLU A 333 27.97 2.29 -29.83
CA GLU A 333 28.66 3.23 -30.72
C GLU A 333 29.35 4.35 -29.93
N ILE A 334 28.66 4.94 -28.95
CA ILE A 334 29.26 5.98 -28.11
C ILE A 334 30.40 5.42 -27.26
N ASP A 335 30.27 4.22 -26.72
CA ASP A 335 31.32 3.65 -25.88
C ASP A 335 32.59 3.31 -26.68
N LYS A 336 32.48 3.03 -27.99
CA LYS A 336 33.62 2.85 -28.91
C LYS A 336 34.41 4.14 -29.16
N ILE A 337 33.79 5.31 -29.03
CA ILE A 337 34.47 6.60 -29.24
C ILE A 337 35.46 6.85 -28.09
N PRO A 338 36.72 7.23 -28.37
CA PRO A 338 37.67 7.63 -27.34
C PRO A 338 37.17 8.88 -26.57
N ASP A 339 37.21 8.85 -25.23
CA ASP A 339 36.84 10.02 -24.42
C ASP A 339 37.85 11.15 -24.66
N PRO A 340 37.42 12.36 -25.06
CA PRO A 340 38.34 13.48 -25.26
C PRO A 340 39.06 13.93 -23.98
N VAL A 341 38.48 13.66 -22.81
CA VAL A 341 39.06 14.01 -21.51
C VAL A 341 38.98 12.77 -20.61
N PRO A 342 39.86 11.76 -20.82
CA PRO A 342 39.83 10.55 -20.02
C PRO A 342 40.29 10.88 -18.60
N ASP A 343 39.44 10.59 -17.63
CA ASP A 343 39.80 10.64 -16.22
C ASP A 343 40.82 9.50 -15.95
N LYS A 344 42.11 9.85 -15.89
CA LYS A 344 43.22 8.89 -15.89
C LYS A 344 43.12 7.88 -14.75
N GLU A 345 42.61 8.29 -13.59
CA GLU A 345 42.43 7.42 -12.42
C GLU A 345 41.29 6.41 -12.62
N LYS A 346 40.23 6.80 -13.35
CA LYS A 346 39.08 5.93 -13.64
C LYS A 346 39.28 5.09 -14.91
N ALA A 347 40.20 5.48 -15.78
CA ALA A 347 40.54 4.76 -17.00
C ALA A 347 41.23 3.40 -16.73
N ILE A 348 41.83 3.22 -15.54
CA ILE A 348 42.55 2.00 -15.15
C ILE A 348 41.59 0.82 -14.88
N LYS A 349 40.31 1.08 -14.57
CA LYS A 349 39.35 0.02 -14.24
C LYS A 349 38.69 -0.55 -15.50
N THR A 350 39.15 -1.72 -15.91
CA THR A 350 38.59 -2.51 -17.00
C THR A 350 37.13 -2.89 -16.73
N ARG A 351 36.27 -2.63 -17.72
CA ARG A 351 34.83 -2.94 -17.68
C ARG A 351 34.56 -4.16 -18.54
N ARG A 352 33.87 -5.17 -18.01
CA ARG A 352 33.43 -6.35 -18.76
C ARG A 352 31.93 -6.28 -19.02
N ASN A 353 31.50 -6.69 -20.20
CA ASN A 353 30.07 -6.85 -20.48
C ASN A 353 29.61 -8.16 -19.84
N GLY A 354 28.63 -8.07 -18.93
CA GLY A 354 27.96 -9.20 -18.33
C GLY A 354 26.65 -9.54 -19.06
N PRO A 355 25.98 -10.63 -18.66
CA PRO A 355 24.67 -10.98 -19.20
C PRO A 355 23.63 -9.90 -18.87
N ASN A 356 22.59 -9.81 -19.69
CA ASN A 356 21.47 -8.90 -19.44
C ASN A 356 20.74 -9.26 -18.15
N ILE A 357 20.19 -8.25 -17.48
CA ILE A 357 19.34 -8.46 -16.30
C ILE A 357 17.94 -8.76 -16.81
N ASN A 358 17.51 -10.02 -16.66
CA ASN A 358 16.17 -10.46 -17.04
C ASN A 358 15.13 -9.99 -16.02
N GLY A 359 13.96 -9.55 -16.49
CA GLY A 359 12.86 -9.07 -15.65
C GLY A 359 13.18 -7.74 -14.95
N ALA A 360 14.12 -6.95 -15.47
CA ALA A 360 14.43 -5.65 -14.89
C ALA A 360 13.27 -4.68 -15.14
N GLU A 361 12.92 -3.89 -14.12
CA GLU A 361 11.95 -2.81 -14.28
C GLU A 361 12.67 -1.47 -14.52
N PRO A 362 12.12 -0.58 -15.36
CA PRO A 362 12.63 0.78 -15.47
C PRO A 362 12.50 1.55 -14.13
N PRO A 363 13.50 2.36 -13.73
CA PRO A 363 13.44 3.12 -12.48
C PRO A 363 12.27 4.11 -12.43
N VAL A 364 11.67 4.27 -11.25
CA VAL A 364 10.60 5.25 -11.02
C VAL A 364 11.20 6.66 -10.97
N ALA A 365 10.60 7.59 -11.71
CA ALA A 365 11.04 8.99 -11.76
C ALA A 365 9.88 9.94 -11.50
N ARG A 366 10.03 10.81 -10.50
CA ARG A 366 9.04 11.85 -10.19
C ARG A 366 8.94 12.90 -11.29
N ASN A 367 10.09 13.34 -11.81
CA ASN A 367 10.17 14.39 -12.82
C ASN A 367 10.35 13.79 -14.21
N LEU A 368 9.73 14.39 -15.22
CA LEU A 368 9.82 13.96 -16.61
C LEU A 368 11.26 13.96 -17.13
N ALA A 369 12.06 14.95 -16.72
CA ALA A 369 13.48 15.05 -17.11
C ALA A 369 14.32 13.82 -16.71
N ASN A 370 13.89 13.06 -15.71
CA ASN A 370 14.59 11.85 -15.24
C ASN A 370 13.86 10.56 -15.66
N ARG A 371 12.77 10.66 -16.43
CA ARG A 371 11.96 9.52 -16.83
C ARG A 371 12.48 8.95 -18.15
N ILE A 372 12.47 7.63 -18.26
CA ILE A 372 12.83 6.94 -19.50
C ILE A 372 11.71 7.17 -20.53
N ARG A 373 12.06 7.27 -21.81
CA ARG A 373 11.12 7.45 -22.92
C ARG A 373 10.69 6.12 -23.53
N ALA A 374 9.51 6.08 -24.14
CA ALA A 374 8.95 4.88 -24.76
C ALA A 374 9.89 4.27 -25.81
N TRP A 375 10.55 5.08 -26.66
CA TRP A 375 11.51 4.59 -27.66
C TRP A 375 12.71 3.85 -27.05
N GLN A 376 13.01 4.09 -25.77
CA GLN A 376 14.12 3.44 -25.06
C GLN A 376 13.78 2.04 -24.56
N VAL A 377 12.51 1.64 -24.68
CA VAL A 377 11.98 0.36 -24.18
C VAL A 377 11.49 -0.46 -25.36
N LYS A 378 11.71 -1.78 -25.33
CA LYS A 378 11.19 -2.68 -26.37
C LYS A 378 9.65 -2.60 -26.41
N PRO A 379 9.03 -2.45 -27.60
CA PRO A 379 7.59 -2.31 -27.72
C PRO A 379 6.84 -3.51 -27.12
N GLU A 380 7.34 -4.73 -27.35
CA GLU A 380 6.77 -5.97 -26.82
C GLU A 380 6.70 -6.01 -25.28
N ILE A 381 7.69 -5.40 -24.61
CA ILE A 381 7.74 -5.36 -23.14
C ILE A 381 6.84 -4.24 -22.62
N LEU A 382 6.77 -3.12 -23.33
CA LEU A 382 5.91 -2.00 -22.98
C LEU A 382 4.42 -2.36 -23.10
N GLU A 383 4.04 -3.09 -24.15
CA GLU A 383 2.68 -3.62 -24.36
C GLU A 383 2.25 -4.58 -23.24
N LYS A 384 3.17 -5.44 -22.78
CA LYS A 384 2.92 -6.34 -21.64
C LYS A 384 2.82 -5.59 -20.31
N ASN A 385 3.39 -4.39 -20.21
CA ASN A 385 3.50 -3.63 -18.97
C ASN A 385 2.95 -2.19 -19.11
N PRO A 386 1.65 -2.02 -19.44
CA PRO A 386 1.06 -0.69 -19.64
C PRO A 386 1.11 0.18 -18.38
N HIS A 387 1.20 -0.44 -17.19
CA HIS A 387 1.31 0.24 -15.90
C HIS A 387 2.64 0.99 -15.70
N TRP A 388 3.65 0.78 -16.56
CA TRP A 388 4.91 1.55 -16.51
C TRP A 388 4.76 2.96 -17.08
N MET A 389 3.79 3.17 -17.98
CA MET A 389 3.50 4.49 -18.53
C MET A 389 3.06 5.45 -17.43
N GLY A 390 3.52 6.69 -17.51
CA GLY A 390 3.25 7.75 -16.52
C GLY A 390 4.25 7.74 -15.37
N THR A 391 4.44 6.63 -14.64
CA THR A 391 5.30 6.65 -13.43
C THR A 391 6.78 6.39 -13.71
N ARG A 392 7.08 5.49 -14.66
CA ARG A 392 8.45 5.02 -14.96
C ARG A 392 8.88 5.40 -16.38
N ILE A 393 7.92 5.39 -17.30
CA ILE A 393 8.12 5.68 -18.71
C ILE A 393 7.23 6.85 -19.11
N ALA A 394 7.76 7.77 -19.90
CA ALA A 394 6.99 8.79 -20.60
C ALA A 394 6.95 8.52 -22.10
N MET A 395 5.99 9.12 -22.78
CA MET A 395 6.00 9.19 -24.26
C MET A 395 7.30 9.85 -24.75
N SER A 396 7.67 9.56 -26.00
CA SER A 396 8.96 9.96 -26.58
C SER A 396 8.97 11.43 -27.00
N GLY A 397 7.83 11.94 -27.44
CA GLY A 397 7.63 13.31 -27.91
C GLY A 397 7.70 13.45 -29.43
N ILE A 398 7.51 14.68 -29.91
CA ILE A 398 7.32 15.02 -31.32
C ILE A 398 8.55 14.65 -32.16
N ALA A 399 9.75 14.76 -31.59
CA ALA A 399 11.00 14.39 -32.25
C ALA A 399 11.09 12.90 -32.64
N TRP A 400 10.23 12.06 -32.06
CA TRP A 400 10.09 10.63 -32.35
C TRP A 400 8.83 10.29 -33.14
N GLY A 401 8.08 11.29 -33.60
CA GLY A 401 6.84 11.12 -34.35
C GLY A 401 5.58 11.00 -33.49
N ASP A 402 5.66 11.24 -32.18
CA ASP A 402 4.46 11.35 -31.34
C ASP A 402 3.70 12.66 -31.64
N ALA A 403 2.39 12.68 -31.38
CA ALA A 403 1.55 13.85 -31.68
C ALA A 403 1.87 15.08 -30.82
N GLU A 404 2.26 14.86 -29.56
CA GLU A 404 2.53 15.92 -28.58
C GLU A 404 3.78 15.60 -27.76
N ASP A 405 4.47 16.65 -27.33
CA ASP A 405 5.55 16.49 -26.38
C ASP A 405 5.00 16.19 -24.99
N PRO A 406 5.57 15.20 -24.28
CA PRO A 406 5.14 14.88 -22.93
C PRO A 406 5.33 16.09 -22.03
N GLN A 407 4.27 16.52 -21.35
CA GLN A 407 4.34 17.59 -20.38
C GLN A 407 4.59 16.97 -18.98
N ASP A 408 5.41 17.65 -18.17
CA ASP A 408 5.41 17.36 -16.73
C ASP A 408 3.99 17.63 -16.27
N GLU A 409 3.28 16.60 -15.78
CA GLU A 409 2.12 16.80 -14.94
C GLU A 409 2.62 17.65 -13.77
N LYS A 410 2.44 18.97 -13.88
CA LYS A 410 2.72 19.90 -12.80
C LYS A 410 1.82 19.43 -11.68
N THR A 411 2.39 18.63 -10.81
CA THR A 411 1.84 18.42 -9.49
C THR A 411 2.07 19.74 -8.78
N ASP A 412 1.22 20.72 -9.09
CA ASP A 412 0.87 21.82 -8.21
C ASP A 412 0.14 21.21 -7.01
N ARG A 413 0.81 20.27 -6.33
CA ARG A 413 0.57 19.96 -4.94
C ARG A 413 1.07 21.18 -4.21
N LYS A 414 0.26 22.24 -4.25
CA LYS A 414 0.22 23.27 -3.22
C LYS A 414 0.39 22.51 -1.91
N ARG A 415 1.49 22.79 -1.19
CA ARG A 415 1.59 22.51 0.25
C ARG A 415 0.61 23.41 1.02
N GLY A 416 -0.61 23.57 0.52
CA GLY A 416 -1.72 24.28 1.12
C GLY A 416 -2.76 23.22 1.45
N GLY A 417 -3.13 23.17 2.73
CA GLY A 417 -3.94 22.10 3.28
C GLY A 417 -5.33 21.96 2.68
N ILE A 418 -5.94 20.81 3.00
CA ILE A 418 -7.37 20.56 3.03
C ILE A 418 -8.05 20.71 1.67
N MET A 419 -8.10 19.61 0.93
CA MET A 419 -9.32 18.99 0.41
C MET A 419 -8.86 17.76 -0.39
N GLU A 420 -9.08 16.58 0.20
CA GLU A 420 -8.93 15.32 -0.51
C GLU A 420 -10.14 15.18 -1.43
N ASP A 421 -9.93 15.39 -2.73
CA ASP A 421 -10.90 14.93 -3.71
C ASP A 421 -10.99 13.40 -3.66
N PRO A 422 -12.21 12.82 -3.70
CA PRO A 422 -12.41 11.39 -3.62
C PRO A 422 -11.87 10.75 -4.90
N LYS A 423 -10.70 10.12 -4.78
CA LYS A 423 -10.19 9.22 -5.82
C LYS A 423 -11.19 8.07 -5.95
N VAL A 424 -11.85 8.01 -7.10
CA VAL A 424 -12.60 6.84 -7.56
C VAL A 424 -11.69 5.61 -7.39
N LYS A 425 -11.98 4.81 -6.36
CA LYS A 425 -11.24 3.58 -6.09
C LYS A 425 -11.55 2.63 -7.24
N LYS A 426 -10.59 2.43 -8.14
CA LYS A 426 -10.60 1.29 -9.05
C LYS A 426 -10.82 0.04 -8.21
N ILE A 427 -11.97 -0.61 -8.36
CA ILE A 427 -12.31 -1.89 -7.77
C ILE A 427 -11.13 -2.82 -8.07
N ARG A 428 -10.37 -3.13 -7.03
CA ARG A 428 -9.13 -3.88 -7.14
C ARG A 428 -9.55 -5.31 -7.41
N ARG A 429 -9.59 -5.71 -8.69
CA ARG A 429 -9.74 -7.13 -9.04
C ARG A 429 -8.71 -7.90 -8.24
N LEU A 430 -9.17 -8.91 -7.50
CA LEU A 430 -8.40 -9.87 -6.70
C LEU A 430 -7.43 -10.64 -7.60
N ASN A 431 -6.42 -9.95 -8.14
CA ASN A 431 -5.30 -10.59 -8.80
C ASN A 431 -4.33 -11.03 -7.70
N SER A 432 -4.66 -12.18 -7.12
CA SER A 432 -3.85 -13.14 -6.36
C SER A 432 -2.35 -12.85 -6.28
N ALA A 433 -1.97 -11.82 -5.51
CA ALA A 433 -0.59 -11.66 -5.05
C ALA A 433 -0.34 -12.58 -3.84
N GLY A 434 -1.36 -12.77 -2.99
CA GLY A 434 -1.35 -13.72 -1.88
C GLY A 434 -1.17 -15.17 -2.33
N GLY A 435 -1.97 -15.63 -3.30
CA GLY A 435 -1.92 -17.02 -3.76
C GLY A 435 -0.56 -17.43 -4.33
N LYS A 436 0.15 -16.54 -5.05
CA LYS A 436 1.52 -16.82 -5.53
C LYS A 436 2.54 -16.96 -4.41
N ARG A 437 2.35 -16.28 -3.27
CA ARG A 437 3.24 -16.40 -2.11
C ARG A 437 3.01 -17.73 -1.39
N VAL A 438 1.75 -18.13 -1.24
CA VAL A 438 1.37 -19.43 -0.66
C VAL A 438 1.89 -20.57 -1.53
N GLU A 439 1.70 -20.49 -2.85
CA GLU A 439 2.19 -21.48 -3.82
C GLU A 439 3.71 -21.65 -3.73
N LYS A 440 4.48 -20.55 -3.74
CA LYS A 440 5.94 -20.60 -3.60
C LYS A 440 6.41 -21.14 -2.24
N ALA A 441 5.69 -20.83 -1.16
CA ALA A 441 5.99 -21.37 0.17
C ALA A 441 5.74 -22.89 0.21
N ASN A 442 4.65 -23.35 -0.40
CA ASN A 442 4.31 -24.75 -0.54
C ASN A 442 5.29 -25.52 -1.43
N GLU A 443 5.72 -24.97 -2.57
CA GLU A 443 6.77 -25.56 -3.41
C GLU A 443 8.08 -25.74 -2.63
N LYS A 444 8.46 -24.72 -1.84
CA LYS A 444 9.66 -24.80 -1.02
C LYS A 444 9.52 -25.87 0.07
N LEU A 445 8.36 -25.95 0.73
CA LEU A 445 8.08 -26.97 1.73
C LEU A 445 8.13 -28.38 1.11
N ALA A 446 7.48 -28.58 -0.04
CA ALA A 446 7.50 -29.83 -0.78
C ALA A 446 8.94 -30.24 -1.19
N SER A 447 9.76 -29.28 -1.65
CA SER A 447 11.15 -29.56 -2.02
C SER A 447 12.03 -30.02 -0.84
N LEU A 448 11.71 -29.59 0.39
CA LEU A 448 12.46 -29.97 1.60
C LEU A 448 11.99 -31.31 2.18
N LEU A 449 10.71 -31.64 2.01
CA LEU A 449 10.13 -32.92 2.42
C LEU A 449 10.55 -34.05 1.47
N GLY A 450 10.65 -33.78 0.17
CA GLY A 450 10.83 -34.84 -0.83
C GLY A 450 9.63 -35.80 -0.80
N ASP A 451 9.89 -37.11 -0.89
CA ASP A 451 8.85 -38.14 -0.77
C ASP A 451 8.52 -38.53 0.69
N GLY A 452 9.18 -37.91 1.66
CA GLY A 452 8.98 -38.20 3.08
C GLY A 452 7.76 -37.47 3.63
N GLU A 453 6.88 -38.19 4.34
CA GLU A 453 5.80 -37.56 5.11
C GLU A 453 6.37 -36.71 6.24
N LEU A 454 5.71 -35.58 6.52
CA LEU A 454 6.10 -34.63 7.57
C LEU A 454 6.21 -35.30 8.95
N GLU A 455 5.34 -36.25 9.25
CA GLU A 455 5.29 -36.97 10.53
C GLU A 455 6.58 -37.77 10.78
N ASN A 456 7.05 -38.49 9.75
CA ASN A 456 8.28 -39.31 9.82
C ASN A 456 9.56 -38.48 10.01
N MET A 457 9.50 -37.15 9.83
CA MET A 457 10.66 -36.27 10.03
C MET A 457 10.86 -35.87 11.49
N PHE A 458 9.85 -35.99 12.36
CA PHE A 458 9.93 -35.55 13.76
C PHE A 458 9.97 -36.69 14.76
N ASP A 459 9.63 -37.90 14.34
CA ASP A 459 10.05 -39.14 14.98
C ASP A 459 11.59 -39.29 14.95
#